data_AF-A0A4R8FA96-F1
#
_entry.id   AF-A0A4R8FA96-F1
#
_cell.length_a   1.000
_cell.length_b   1.000
_cell.length_c   1.000
_cell.angle_alpha   90.00
_cell.angle_beta   90.00
_cell.angle_gamma   90.00
#
_symmetry.space_group_name_H-M   'P 1'
#
loop_
_entity.id
_entity.type
_entity.pdbx_description
1 polymer ?
#
loop_
_entity_poly.entity_id
_entity_poly.type
_entity_poly.pdbx_seq_one_letter_code
_entity_poly.pdbx_strand_id
1 'polypeptide(L)'
;MNIEIRDVVDHEGYIVADSILAELHITKREFANAIGLSHSAIIRKDRLYTVSTQQRLRQAMEILKRIEPWAGSISGAWSWYRTYPIAPLGDLTAEELVSRGRADDVRAYLSHIAEGGYA
;
A
#
# COMPACT_ATOMS: atom_id res chain seq x y z
N MET A 1 9.50 -13.31 -7.06
CA MET A 1 9.88 -13.58 -5.66
C MET A 1 8.70 -13.09 -4.84
N ASN A 2 7.96 -13.98 -4.18
CA ASN A 2 6.73 -13.58 -3.50
C ASN A 2 7.11 -13.02 -2.13
N ILE A 3 7.04 -11.69 -1.97
CA ILE A 3 7.29 -11.05 -0.67
C ILE A 3 6.17 -11.47 0.29
N GLU A 4 6.48 -12.39 1.21
CA GLU A 4 5.59 -12.70 2.31
C GLU A 4 5.58 -11.54 3.32
N ILE A 5 4.45 -11.31 4.01
CA ILE A 5 4.32 -10.25 5.05
C ILE A 5 5.46 -10.34 6.08
N ARG A 6 6.00 -11.54 6.30
CA ARG A 6 7.13 -11.80 7.20
C ARG A 6 8.44 -11.11 6.79
N ASP A 7 8.67 -10.85 5.50
CA ASP A 7 9.90 -10.19 5.03
C ASP A 7 9.84 -8.66 5.20
N VAL A 8 8.63 -8.13 5.37
CA VAL A 8 8.35 -6.70 5.52
C VAL A 8 8.08 -6.35 6.98
N VAL A 9 8.34 -7.29 7.90
CA VAL A 9 8.13 -7.11 9.33
C VAL A 9 9.48 -7.28 10.02
N ASP A 10 9.89 -6.27 10.78
CA ASP A 10 11.13 -6.31 11.55
C ASP A 10 11.00 -7.27 12.74
N HIS A 11 12.12 -7.61 13.39
CA HIS A 11 12.16 -8.49 14.56
C HIS A 11 11.23 -8.08 15.72
N GLU A 12 10.86 -6.80 15.78
CA GLU A 12 9.92 -6.22 16.76
C GLU A 12 8.43 -6.31 16.34
N GLY A 13 8.11 -6.89 15.18
CA GLY A 13 6.73 -7.05 14.69
C GLY A 13 6.18 -5.85 13.92
N TYR A 14 7.02 -4.86 13.60
CA TYR A 14 6.64 -3.64 12.87
C TYR A 14 6.90 -3.75 11.38
N ILE A 15 6.05 -3.12 10.57
CA ILE A 15 6.19 -3.08 9.12
C ILE A 15 7.32 -2.14 8.72
N VAL A 16 8.32 -2.68 8.03
CA VAL A 16 9.47 -1.99 7.43
C VAL A 16 9.40 -2.09 5.91
N ALA A 17 9.15 -0.96 5.24
CA ALA A 17 8.97 -0.92 3.79
C ALA A 17 10.25 -1.15 2.97
N ASP A 18 11.43 -1.34 3.59
CA ASP A 18 12.73 -1.34 2.90
C ASP A 18 12.83 -2.39 1.79
N SER A 19 12.41 -3.64 2.07
CA SER A 19 12.42 -4.73 1.08
C SER A 19 11.56 -4.42 -0.15
N ILE A 20 10.36 -3.86 0.06
CA ILE A 20 9.44 -3.51 -1.03
C ILE A 20 9.94 -2.30 -1.82
N LEU A 21 10.55 -1.32 -1.15
CA LEU A 21 11.12 -0.16 -1.82
C LEU A 21 12.27 -0.56 -2.74
N ALA A 22 13.09 -1.51 -2.29
CA ALA A 22 14.17 -2.08 -3.09
C ALA A 22 13.61 -2.82 -4.32
N GLU A 23 12.56 -3.63 -4.16
CA GLU A 23 11.93 -4.37 -5.27
C GLU A 23 11.21 -3.43 -6.27
N LEU A 24 10.55 -2.39 -5.77
CA LEU A 24 9.87 -1.38 -6.59
C LEU A 24 10.83 -0.38 -7.23
N HIS A 25 12.11 -0.35 -6.82
CA HIS A 25 13.10 0.65 -7.21
C HIS A 25 12.64 2.11 -6.97
N ILE A 26 11.89 2.35 -5.89
CA ILE A 26 11.38 3.68 -5.54
C ILE A 26 11.97 4.19 -4.22
N THR A 27 11.92 5.50 -4.02
CA THR A 27 12.43 6.11 -2.79
C THR A 27 11.40 6.02 -1.65
N LYS A 28 11.88 6.01 -0.39
CA LYS A 28 11.04 6.16 0.81
C LYS A 28 10.11 7.36 0.74
N ARG A 29 10.57 8.46 0.13
CA ARG A 29 9.80 9.69 -0.05
C ARG A 29 8.62 9.48 -1.00
N GLU A 30 8.87 8.87 -2.15
CA GLU A 30 7.84 8.58 -3.14
C GLU A 30 6.76 7.67 -2.55
N PHE A 31 7.18 6.59 -1.89
CA PHE A 31 6.27 5.68 -1.22
C PHE A 31 5.48 6.35 -0.09
N ALA A 32 6.14 7.16 0.76
CA ALA A 32 5.47 7.90 1.83
C ALA A 32 4.35 8.78 1.28
N ASN A 33 4.66 9.56 0.24
CA ASN A 33 3.69 10.46 -0.37
C ASN A 33 2.48 9.68 -0.93
N ALA A 34 2.77 8.58 -1.61
CA ALA A 34 1.75 7.73 -2.22
C ALA A 34 0.81 7.07 -1.21
N ILE A 35 1.25 6.84 0.03
CA ILE A 35 0.42 6.27 1.11
C ILE A 35 -0.10 7.33 2.10
N GLY A 36 -0.02 8.61 1.73
CA GLY A 36 -0.52 9.72 2.55
C GLY A 36 0.28 9.94 3.84
N LEU A 37 1.56 9.55 3.86
CA LEU A 37 2.48 9.77 4.96
C LEU A 37 3.51 10.84 4.62
N SER A 38 3.97 11.58 5.63
CA SER A 38 5.12 12.46 5.45
C SER A 38 6.41 11.63 5.34
N HIS A 39 7.37 12.11 4.55
CA HIS A 39 8.70 11.48 4.46
C HIS A 39 9.36 11.26 5.83
N SER A 40 9.15 12.19 6.77
CA SER A 40 9.63 12.10 8.15
C SER A 40 8.94 11.01 8.99
N ALA A 41 7.72 10.60 8.63
CA ALA A 41 7.01 9.51 9.31
C ALA A 41 7.63 8.15 9.01
N ILE A 42 8.25 7.97 7.83
CA ILE A 42 8.92 6.73 7.43
C ILE A 42 10.39 6.71 7.87
N ILE A 43 11.08 7.85 7.90
CA ILE A 43 12.50 7.91 8.28
C ILE A 43 12.71 7.80 9.80
N ARG A 44 11.91 8.51 10.60
CA ARG A 44 12.15 8.58 12.05
C ARG A 44 11.56 7.35 12.71
N LYS A 45 12.40 6.51 13.32
CA LYS A 45 12.00 5.31 14.08
C LYS A 45 10.83 5.57 15.03
N ASP A 46 10.93 6.59 15.87
CA ASP A 46 9.86 7.00 16.80
C ASP A 46 8.50 7.21 16.12
N ARG A 47 8.49 7.85 14.93
CA ARG A 47 7.26 8.08 14.15
C ARG A 47 6.82 6.87 13.35
N LEU A 48 7.78 6.09 12.86
CA LEU A 48 7.54 4.87 12.11
C LEU A 48 6.78 3.86 12.97
N TYR A 49 7.13 3.74 14.25
CA TYR A 49 6.54 2.80 15.19
C TYR A 49 5.23 3.30 15.83
N THR A 50 4.77 4.51 15.51
CA THR A 50 3.44 4.96 15.97
C THR A 50 2.34 4.12 15.35
N VAL A 51 1.29 3.87 16.13
CA VAL A 51 0.13 3.07 15.72
C VAL A 51 -0.49 3.58 14.42
N SER A 52 -0.64 4.89 14.26
CA SER A 52 -1.21 5.51 13.06
C SER A 52 -0.36 5.30 11.81
N THR A 53 0.97 5.39 11.94
CA THR A 53 1.88 5.18 10.80
C THR A 53 1.92 3.72 10.40
N GLN A 54 2.01 2.82 11.38
CA GLN A 54 1.95 1.37 11.15
C GLN A 54 0.63 0.92 10.53
N GLN A 55 -0.49 1.51 10.96
CA GLN A 55 -1.80 1.23 10.38
C GLN A 55 -1.86 1.65 8.91
N ARG A 56 -1.37 2.84 8.55
CA ARG A 56 -1.31 3.29 7.15
C ARG A 56 -0.39 2.42 6.29
N LEU A 57 0.78 2.06 6.81
CA LEU A 57 1.69 1.12 6.15
C LEU A 57 1.00 -0.23 5.90
N ARG A 58 0.33 -0.77 6.92
CA ARG A 58 -0.41 -2.03 6.82
C ARG A 58 -1.51 -1.95 5.76
N GLN A 59 -2.30 -0.89 5.76
CA GLN A 59 -3.37 -0.71 4.79
C GLN A 59 -2.84 -0.66 3.34
N ALA A 60 -1.78 0.10 3.09
CA ALA A 60 -1.16 0.16 1.76
C ALA A 60 -0.59 -1.20 1.33
N MET A 61 0.09 -1.90 2.24
CA MET A 61 0.60 -3.25 2.03
C MET A 61 -0.51 -4.25 1.68
N GLU A 62 -1.61 -4.22 2.43
CA GLU A 62 -2.78 -5.06 2.16
C GLU A 62 -3.38 -4.79 0.78
N ILE A 63 -3.47 -3.52 0.38
CA ILE A 63 -3.94 -3.11 -0.95
C ILE A 63 -3.04 -3.69 -2.03
N LEU A 64 -1.72 -3.48 -1.94
CA LEU A 64 -0.77 -3.97 -2.92
C LEU A 64 -0.80 -5.49 -3.05
N LYS A 65 -0.84 -6.21 -1.92
CA LYS A 65 -0.91 -7.68 -1.90
C LYS A 65 -2.20 -8.23 -2.49
N ARG A 66 -3.32 -7.51 -2.35
CA ARG A 66 -4.59 -7.91 -2.97
C ARG A 66 -4.56 -7.73 -4.49
N ILE A 67 -3.85 -6.72 -4.98
CA ILE A 67 -3.74 -6.42 -6.41
C ILE A 67 -2.65 -7.25 -7.08
N GLU A 68 -1.58 -7.61 -6.37
CA GLU A 68 -0.47 -8.44 -6.86
C GLU A 68 -0.91 -9.65 -7.70
N PRO A 69 -1.86 -10.50 -7.28
CA PRO A 69 -2.30 -11.64 -8.09
C PRO A 69 -2.99 -11.23 -9.40
N TRP A 70 -3.62 -10.06 -9.48
CA TRP A 70 -4.24 -9.56 -10.70
C TRP A 70 -3.24 -8.84 -11.62
N ALA A 71 -2.29 -8.13 -11.02
CA ALA A 71 -1.26 -7.39 -11.75
C ALA A 71 -0.05 -8.26 -12.14
N GLY A 72 0.04 -9.49 -11.61
CA GLY A 72 1.10 -10.46 -11.89
C GLY A 72 2.45 -10.15 -11.23
N SER A 73 2.60 -9.01 -10.55
CA SER A 73 3.80 -8.61 -9.81
C SER A 73 3.51 -7.45 -8.86
N ILE A 74 4.37 -7.24 -7.86
CA ILE A 74 4.26 -6.08 -6.97
C ILE A 74 4.43 -4.76 -7.73
N SER A 75 5.29 -4.72 -8.75
CA SER A 75 5.53 -3.53 -9.58
C SER A 75 4.31 -3.19 -10.43
N GLY A 76 3.61 -4.23 -10.91
CA GLY A 76 2.31 -4.08 -11.54
C GLY A 76 1.25 -3.55 -10.56
N ALA A 77 1.21 -4.09 -9.33
CA ALA A 77 0.30 -3.62 -8.30
C ALA A 77 0.57 -2.16 -7.91
N TRP A 78 1.84 -1.77 -7.81
CA TRP A 78 2.26 -0.39 -7.57
C TRP A 78 1.89 0.55 -8.72
N SER A 79 2.01 0.07 -9.97
CA SER A 79 1.58 0.82 -11.14
C SER A 79 0.07 1.04 -11.09
N TRP A 80 -0.72 -0.02 -10.87
CA TRP A 80 -2.17 0.06 -10.72
C TRP A 80 -2.58 1.03 -9.60
N TYR A 81 -1.91 0.97 -8.45
CA TYR A 81 -2.18 1.84 -7.30
C TYR A 81 -2.10 3.33 -7.65
N ARG A 82 -1.18 3.71 -8.55
CA ARG A 82 -0.94 5.10 -8.97
C ARG A 82 -1.65 5.52 -10.23
N THR A 83 -2.01 4.58 -11.11
CA THR A 83 -2.49 4.91 -12.47
C THR A 83 -3.92 4.47 -12.74
N TYR A 84 -4.48 3.56 -11.96
CA TYR A 84 -5.83 3.04 -12.23
C TYR A 84 -6.89 3.89 -11.52
N PRO A 85 -7.73 4.64 -12.25
CA PRO A 85 -8.83 5.39 -11.66
C PRO A 85 -9.94 4.43 -11.24
N ILE A 86 -10.41 4.58 -10.01
CA ILE A 86 -11.52 3.78 -9.48
C ILE A 86 -12.81 4.55 -9.71
N ALA A 87 -13.50 4.25 -10.82
CA ALA A 87 -14.72 4.96 -11.22
C ALA A 87 -15.78 5.07 -10.10
N PRO A 88 -16.10 3.99 -9.33
CA PRO A 88 -17.04 4.09 -8.20
C PRO A 88 -16.59 5.02 -7.07
N LEU A 89 -15.29 5.33 -6.98
CA LEU A 89 -14.72 6.18 -5.94
C LEU A 89 -14.41 7.60 -6.44
N GLY A 90 -15.03 8.00 -7.54
CA GLY A 90 -14.92 9.35 -8.10
C GLY A 90 -13.80 9.48 -9.13
N ASP A 91 -13.47 8.40 -9.84
CA ASP A 91 -12.39 8.34 -10.83
C ASP A 91 -10.99 8.65 -10.24
N LEU A 92 -10.87 8.51 -8.92
CA LEU A 92 -9.62 8.75 -8.20
C LEU A 92 -8.78 7.49 -8.15
N THR A 93 -7.47 7.66 -8.19
CA THR A 93 -6.53 6.55 -7.99
C THR A 93 -6.49 6.11 -6.53
N ALA A 94 -6.01 4.89 -6.27
CA ALA A 94 -5.83 4.42 -4.90
C ALA A 94 -4.88 5.33 -4.10
N GLU A 95 -3.83 5.83 -4.74
CA GLU A 95 -2.93 6.86 -4.20
C GLU A 95 -3.70 8.09 -3.70
N GLU A 96 -4.54 8.68 -4.55
CA GLU A 96 -5.30 9.88 -4.20
C GLU A 96 -6.30 9.63 -3.07
N LEU A 97 -6.95 8.46 -3.07
CA LEU A 97 -7.91 8.09 -2.03
C LEU A 97 -7.21 7.90 -0.69
N VAL A 98 -6.10 7.16 -0.65
CA VAL A 98 -5.33 6.93 0.57
C VAL A 98 -4.76 8.26 1.12
N SER A 99 -4.27 9.13 0.25
CA SER A 99 -3.82 10.49 0.62
C SER A 99 -4.94 11.32 1.27
N ARG A 100 -6.18 11.17 0.80
CA ARG A 100 -7.38 11.80 1.39
C ARG A 100 -7.92 11.10 2.64
N GLY A 101 -7.24 10.07 3.16
CA GLY A 101 -7.69 9.28 4.31
C GLY A 101 -8.79 8.27 3.99
N ARG A 102 -9.08 8.04 2.70
CA ARG A 102 -10.10 7.11 2.17
C ARG A 102 -9.50 5.76 1.79
N ALA A 103 -8.51 5.30 2.54
CA ALA A 103 -7.86 4.01 2.33
C ALA A 103 -8.85 2.84 2.53
N ASP A 104 -9.83 3.00 3.41
CA ASP A 104 -10.84 1.98 3.67
C ASP A 104 -11.80 1.80 2.49
N ASP A 105 -12.18 2.89 1.81
CA ASP A 105 -12.98 2.83 0.58
C ASP A 105 -12.30 1.96 -0.49
N VAL A 106 -10.98 2.13 -0.68
CA VAL A 106 -10.20 1.31 -1.63
C VAL A 106 -10.22 -0.16 -1.21
N ARG A 107 -10.02 -0.46 0.08
CA ARG A 107 -10.04 -1.84 0.59
C ARG A 107 -11.41 -2.48 0.45
N ALA A 108 -12.49 -1.73 0.69
CA ALA A 108 -13.85 -2.19 0.52
C ALA A 108 -14.14 -2.49 -0.96
N TYR A 109 -13.72 -1.60 -1.88
CA TYR A 109 -13.81 -1.83 -3.31
C TYR A 109 -13.04 -3.09 -3.74
N LEU A 110 -11.79 -3.24 -3.32
CA LEU A 110 -10.96 -4.42 -3.62
C LEU A 110 -11.55 -5.71 -3.04
N SER A 111 -12.21 -5.64 -1.88
CA SER A 111 -12.92 -6.78 -1.29
C SER A 111 -14.13 -7.15 -2.15
N HIS A 112 -14.94 -6.15 -2.51
CA HIS A 112 -16.13 -6.35 -3.32
C HIS A 112 -15.82 -6.98 -4.69
N ILE A 113 -14.77 -6.52 -5.38
CA ILE A 113 -14.37 -7.12 -6.66
C ILE A 113 -13.75 -8.52 -6.48
N ALA A 114 -13.09 -8.79 -5.36
CA ALA A 114 -12.58 -10.14 -5.07
C ALA A 114 -13.73 -11.12 -4.76
N GLU A 115 -14.79 -10.65 -4.10
CA GLU A 115 -16.02 -11.40 -3.83
C GLU A 115 -16.88 -11.59 -5.10
N GLY A 116 -16.91 -10.60 -6.00
CA GLY A 116 -17.63 -10.66 -7.27
C GLY A 116 -16.85 -11.33 -8.42
N GLY A 117 -15.56 -11.59 -8.25
CA GLY A 117 -14.66 -12.17 -9.27
C GLY A 117 -14.58 -13.70 -9.26
N TYR A 118 -15.28 -14.36 -8.36
CA TYR A 118 -15.58 -15.80 -8.41
C TYR A 118 -17.04 -16.01 -8.83
N ALA A 119 -17.31 -15.88 -10.13
CA ALA A 119 -18.51 -16.42 -10.76
C ALA A 119 -18.14 -17.06 -12.10
#